data_AF-A0A423WZ09-F1
#
_entry.id   AF-A0A423WZ09-F1
#
_cell.length_a   1.000
_cell.length_b   1.000
_cell.length_c   1.000
_cell.angle_alpha   90.00
_cell.angle_beta   90.00
_cell.angle_gamma   90.00
#
_symmetry.space_group_name_H-M   'P 1'
#
loop_
_entity.id
_entity.type
_entity.pdbx_description
1 polymer ?
#
loop_
_entity_poly.entity_id
_entity_poly.type
_entity_poly.pdbx_seq_one_letter_code
_entity_poly.pdbx_strand_id
1 'polypeptide(L)'
;MPLNIRTEDASDRLYLSLLSSPENHKNPNTGRYSYDENAQGQGTWIVIIDSGFDWERFPEEFGKPNEPRPMEFWKVPEHIRNRELKKEEIAKGLHWPSDDLQDRGDPFDGVPEGHGTQCAMLAGGLTSGVARRAGLYLIKAGGAVLDEDEDVVEEDVCADSLVTALHHVLDKLRDGKLPRGKTILIIDTLWNIKDMRKNACRGEEGYMEWHNKVEKALDELDVYGGVLVTVAAGNDGREKPPGHTDEYMPNILSARHGSPLIITGAVNNYGQLARFSSPGSLNVPITCYAVGKDLLLPDLSIEQKRLQEGTSFSAAIVAGQAACYISDPNFGEKLTSDADVPADERVGNRLKKWFDGETDGETDGEVLKRPN
;
A
#
# COMPACT_ATOMS: atom_id res chain seq x y z
N MET A 1 15.32 10.38 23.51
CA MET A 1 14.26 11.01 24.32
C MET A 1 13.57 9.90 25.13
N PRO A 2 12.94 10.15 26.29
CA PRO A 2 12.20 9.09 26.97
C PRO A 2 11.04 8.60 26.07
N LEU A 3 10.88 7.28 25.95
CA LEU A 3 9.76 6.66 25.23
C LEU A 3 8.44 7.10 25.86
N ASN A 4 7.52 7.62 25.05
CA ASN A 4 6.19 8.02 25.48
C ASN A 4 5.16 7.01 24.96
N ILE A 5 5.13 5.84 25.60
CA ILE A 5 4.25 4.75 25.20
C ILE A 5 2.83 4.99 25.71
N ARG A 6 1.86 5.00 24.80
CA ARG A 6 0.44 4.89 25.11
C ARG A 6 -0.08 3.50 24.79
N THR A 7 -1.14 3.12 25.49
CA THR A 7 -1.87 1.89 25.24
C THR A 7 -3.37 2.18 25.23
N GLU A 8 -4.08 1.61 24.26
CA GLU A 8 -5.52 1.74 24.11
C GLU A 8 -6.18 0.40 23.79
N ASP A 9 -7.51 0.35 23.92
CA ASP A 9 -8.31 -0.80 23.47
C ASP A 9 -8.34 -0.84 21.93
N ALA A 10 -8.06 -2.01 21.40
CA ALA A 10 -8.06 -2.32 19.98
C ALA A 10 -8.75 -3.66 19.71
N SER A 11 -9.69 -4.05 20.58
CA SER A 11 -10.49 -5.27 20.42
C SER A 11 -11.35 -5.27 19.15
N ASP A 12 -11.66 -4.09 18.60
CA ASP A 12 -12.33 -3.87 17.31
C ASP A 12 -11.36 -3.69 16.12
N ARG A 13 -10.06 -3.62 16.41
CA ARG A 13 -8.96 -3.38 15.46
C ARG A 13 -7.79 -4.31 15.76
N LEU A 14 -8.07 -5.61 15.73
CA LEU A 14 -7.13 -6.65 16.13
C LEU A 14 -5.81 -6.62 15.36
N TYR A 15 -5.77 -6.08 14.13
CA TYR A 15 -4.53 -5.88 13.40
C TYR A 15 -3.55 -4.92 14.11
N LEU A 16 -4.03 -3.82 14.69
CA LEU A 16 -3.20 -2.92 15.50
C LEU A 16 -2.71 -3.63 16.77
N SER A 17 -3.58 -4.41 17.39
CA SER A 17 -3.17 -5.14 18.58
C SER A 17 -2.10 -6.19 18.26
N LEU A 18 -2.22 -6.96 17.18
CA LEU A 18 -1.20 -7.92 16.79
C LEU A 18 0.15 -7.23 16.52
N LEU A 19 0.12 -6.09 15.81
CA LEU A 19 1.31 -5.31 15.45
C LEU A 19 2.14 -4.84 16.66
N SER A 20 1.49 -4.58 17.79
CA SER A 20 2.13 -4.08 19.02
C SER A 20 2.20 -5.10 20.16
N SER A 21 1.67 -6.31 19.95
CA SER A 21 1.62 -7.33 21.00
C SER A 21 2.98 -7.98 21.22
N PRO A 22 3.31 -8.36 22.46
CA PRO A 22 4.49 -9.16 22.73
C PRO A 22 4.36 -10.53 22.05
N GLU A 23 5.50 -11.11 21.65
CA GLU A 23 5.56 -12.43 21.04
C GLU A 23 4.93 -13.51 21.96
N ASN A 24 3.74 -13.98 21.59
CA ASN A 24 3.03 -15.02 22.32
C ASN A 24 2.15 -15.83 21.36
N HIS A 25 2.67 -16.94 20.84
CA HIS A 25 1.92 -17.79 19.91
C HIS A 25 0.60 -18.37 20.45
N LYS A 26 0.40 -18.42 21.78
CA LYS A 26 -0.85 -18.92 22.37
C LYS A 26 -1.92 -17.83 22.48
N ASN A 27 -1.50 -16.58 22.61
CA ASN A 27 -2.38 -15.42 22.68
C ASN A 27 -1.72 -14.25 21.93
N PRO A 28 -1.64 -14.33 20.59
CA PRO A 28 -0.87 -13.39 19.78
C PRO A 28 -1.50 -11.99 19.77
N ASN A 29 -2.79 -11.90 20.10
CA ASN A 29 -3.53 -10.67 20.16
C ASN A 29 -3.95 -10.38 21.60
N THR A 30 -3.55 -9.22 22.11
CA THR A 30 -3.90 -8.81 23.48
C THR A 30 -5.20 -8.01 23.55
N GLY A 31 -5.79 -7.65 22.40
CA GLY A 31 -6.88 -6.69 22.30
C GLY A 31 -6.46 -5.26 22.66
N ARG A 32 -5.16 -5.00 22.82
CA ARG A 32 -4.61 -3.68 23.13
C ARG A 32 -3.61 -3.26 22.06
N TYR A 33 -3.63 -1.99 21.70
CA TYR A 33 -2.64 -1.38 20.83
C TYR A 33 -1.72 -0.49 21.65
N SER A 34 -0.41 -0.76 21.61
CA SER A 34 0.60 0.08 22.28
C SER A 34 1.52 0.75 21.25
N TYR A 35 1.76 2.05 21.41
CA TYR A 35 2.54 2.85 20.46
C TYR A 35 3.27 4.00 21.14
N ASP A 36 4.41 4.42 20.57
CA ASP A 36 5.07 5.66 20.97
C ASP A 36 4.38 6.85 20.30
N GLU A 37 3.89 7.80 21.09
CA GLU A 37 3.23 9.02 20.60
C GLU A 37 4.10 9.86 19.66
N ASN A 38 5.42 9.74 19.79
CA ASN A 38 6.38 10.45 18.97
C ASN A 38 6.66 9.73 17.64
N ALA A 39 6.32 8.44 17.53
CA ALA A 39 6.56 7.59 16.36
C ALA A 39 5.23 7.18 15.71
N GLN A 40 4.45 8.17 15.27
CA GLN A 40 3.14 7.99 14.64
C GLN A 40 3.11 8.49 13.20
N GLY A 41 4.26 8.57 12.53
CA GLY A 41 4.38 9.07 11.16
C GLY A 41 4.51 10.58 11.03
N GLN A 42 4.70 11.32 12.12
CA GLN A 42 4.77 12.78 12.04
C GLN A 42 5.92 13.22 11.11
N GLY A 43 5.60 14.03 10.10
CA GLY A 43 6.56 14.54 9.13
C GLY A 43 6.93 13.56 8.01
N THR A 44 6.25 12.41 7.91
CA THR A 44 6.30 11.52 6.75
C THR A 44 5.07 11.72 5.86
N TRP A 45 5.13 11.17 4.64
CA TRP A 45 4.02 11.10 3.70
C TRP A 45 3.79 9.67 3.26
N ILE A 46 2.54 9.22 3.32
CA ILE A 46 2.10 7.96 2.72
C ILE A 46 1.37 8.32 1.43
N VAL A 47 1.97 7.93 0.31
CA VAL A 47 1.42 8.07 -1.03
C VAL A 47 0.69 6.79 -1.38
N ILE A 48 -0.55 6.88 -1.84
CA ILE A 48 -1.39 5.73 -2.16
C ILE A 48 -1.88 5.87 -3.58
N ILE A 49 -1.58 4.88 -4.42
CA ILE A 49 -2.05 4.79 -5.80
C ILE A 49 -3.12 3.71 -5.86
N ASP A 50 -4.39 4.11 -6.03
CA ASP A 50 -5.54 3.20 -5.94
C ASP A 50 -6.72 3.67 -6.82
N SER A 51 -7.88 3.03 -6.68
CA SER A 51 -9.10 3.27 -7.46
C SER A 51 -9.90 4.51 -7.03
N GLY A 52 -9.75 5.02 -5.81
CA GLY A 52 -10.35 6.27 -5.36
C GLY A 52 -10.30 6.46 -3.83
N PHE A 53 -10.90 7.56 -3.33
CA PHE A 53 -10.89 7.93 -1.91
C PHE A 53 -12.13 8.74 -1.48
N ASP A 54 -13.03 8.12 -0.71
CA ASP A 54 -14.23 8.75 -0.12
C ASP A 54 -13.94 9.45 1.22
N TRP A 55 -12.91 10.29 1.24
CA TRP A 55 -12.39 10.89 2.47
C TRP A 55 -13.41 11.78 3.22
N GLU A 56 -14.29 12.47 2.49
CA GLU A 56 -15.32 13.35 3.10
C GLU A 56 -16.38 12.56 3.88
N ARG A 57 -16.59 11.29 3.52
CA ARG A 57 -17.54 10.38 4.19
C ARG A 57 -17.03 9.94 5.56
N PHE A 58 -15.72 10.02 5.82
CA PHE A 58 -15.07 9.53 7.04
C PHE A 58 -14.18 10.61 7.71
N PRO A 59 -14.77 11.73 8.18
CA PRO A 59 -14.02 12.80 8.82
C PRO A 59 -13.29 12.36 10.11
N GLU A 60 -13.72 11.27 10.74
CA GLU A 60 -13.05 10.65 11.89
C GLU A 60 -11.74 9.91 11.52
N GLU A 61 -11.54 9.56 10.25
CA GLU A 61 -10.33 8.89 9.76
C GLU A 61 -9.41 9.84 9.01
N PHE A 62 -9.97 10.80 8.27
CA PHE A 62 -9.18 11.72 7.45
C PHE A 62 -9.02 13.10 8.08
N GLY A 63 -9.77 13.38 9.14
CA GLY A 63 -9.77 14.65 9.84
C GLY A 63 -10.93 15.54 9.41
N LYS A 64 -11.21 16.54 10.25
CA LYS A 64 -12.21 17.56 9.94
C LYS A 64 -11.58 18.64 9.06
N PRO A 65 -12.35 19.32 8.20
CA PRO A 65 -11.87 20.43 7.37
C PRO A 65 -11.09 21.54 8.11
N ASN A 66 -11.22 21.63 9.44
CA ASN A 66 -10.61 22.67 10.29
C ASN A 66 -9.54 22.16 11.28
N GLU A 67 -9.23 20.86 11.27
CA GLU A 67 -8.12 20.27 12.05
C GLU A 67 -7.24 19.41 11.13
N PRO A 68 -6.72 19.96 10.02
CA PRO A 68 -6.18 19.13 8.95
C PRO A 68 -4.81 18.56 9.34
N ARG A 69 -4.72 17.23 9.33
CA ARG A 69 -3.48 16.58 8.92
C ARG A 69 -3.15 17.01 7.48
N PRO A 70 -1.88 17.01 7.05
CA PRO A 70 -1.55 17.24 5.65
C PRO A 70 -2.21 16.17 4.76
N MET A 71 -3.08 16.60 3.84
CA MET A 71 -3.67 15.74 2.82
C MET A 71 -3.55 16.42 1.46
N GLU A 72 -3.09 15.67 0.47
CA GLU A 72 -3.13 16.05 -0.93
C GLU A 72 -3.89 14.99 -1.74
N PHE A 73 -4.50 15.44 -2.83
CA PHE A 73 -5.21 14.58 -3.76
C PHE A 73 -4.74 14.86 -5.17
N TRP A 74 -4.66 13.82 -5.98
CA TRP A 74 -4.43 13.97 -7.41
C TRP A 74 -5.15 12.85 -8.16
N LYS A 75 -5.60 13.18 -9.37
CA LYS A 75 -6.27 12.25 -10.25
C LYS A 75 -5.40 12.09 -11.49
N VAL A 76 -5.08 10.86 -11.84
CA VAL A 76 -4.52 10.58 -13.16
C VAL A 76 -5.52 11.09 -14.21
N PRO A 77 -5.09 11.83 -15.24
CA PRO A 77 -5.98 12.34 -16.28
C PRO A 77 -6.87 11.25 -16.88
N GLU A 78 -8.16 11.55 -17.09
CA GLU A 78 -9.15 10.53 -17.48
C GLU A 78 -8.78 9.73 -18.72
N HIS A 79 -8.27 10.41 -19.75
CA HIS A 79 -7.84 9.78 -21.00
C HIS A 79 -6.64 8.83 -20.86
N ILE A 80 -5.97 8.83 -19.70
CA ILE A 80 -4.91 7.88 -19.36
C ILE A 80 -5.48 6.76 -18.50
N ARG A 81 -6.29 7.09 -17.48
CA ARG A 81 -6.81 6.08 -16.54
C ARG A 81 -7.95 5.23 -17.06
N ASN A 82 -8.72 5.75 -18.01
CA ASN A 82 -9.90 5.10 -18.54
C ASN A 82 -9.64 4.68 -19.99
N ARG A 83 -9.93 3.42 -20.33
CA ARG A 83 -9.98 2.99 -21.73
C ARG A 83 -11.11 3.69 -22.49
N GLU A 84 -10.96 3.80 -23.80
CA GLU A 84 -12.07 4.21 -24.67
C GLU A 84 -13.14 3.11 -24.69
N LEU A 85 -14.38 3.46 -24.32
CA LEU A 85 -15.52 2.55 -24.45
C LEU A 85 -15.91 2.42 -25.92
N LYS A 86 -16.22 1.21 -26.35
CA LYS A 86 -16.71 0.92 -27.70
C LYS A 86 -18.12 1.48 -27.88
N LYS A 87 -18.48 1.76 -29.13
CA LYS A 87 -19.83 2.27 -29.46
C LYS A 87 -20.93 1.33 -29.00
N GLU A 88 -20.71 0.03 -29.06
CA GLU A 88 -21.66 -0.99 -28.63
C GLU A 88 -21.80 -1.06 -27.11
N GLU A 89 -20.75 -0.71 -26.36
CA GLU A 89 -20.78 -0.61 -24.89
C GLU A 89 -21.62 0.61 -24.48
N ILE A 90 -21.34 1.76 -25.09
CA ILE A 90 -22.11 2.99 -24.87
C ILE A 90 -23.58 2.79 -25.26
N ALA A 91 -23.86 2.07 -26.36
CA ALA A 91 -25.23 1.78 -26.78
C ALA A 91 -26.00 0.87 -25.81
N LYS A 92 -25.31 0.17 -24.91
CA LYS A 92 -25.89 -0.61 -23.81
C LYS A 92 -26.03 0.18 -22.51
N GLY A 93 -25.76 1.48 -22.52
CA GLY A 93 -25.82 2.33 -21.34
C GLY A 93 -24.51 2.42 -20.55
N LEU A 94 -23.44 1.73 -20.98
CA LEU A 94 -22.16 1.79 -20.27
C LEU A 94 -21.51 3.16 -20.41
N HIS A 95 -21.04 3.71 -19.29
CA HIS A 95 -20.41 5.02 -19.26
C HIS A 95 -19.36 5.13 -18.15
N TRP A 96 -18.47 6.11 -18.28
CA TRP A 96 -17.58 6.50 -17.18
C TRP A 96 -18.31 7.50 -16.29
N PRO A 97 -18.14 7.42 -14.95
CA PRO A 97 -18.71 8.39 -14.03
C PRO A 97 -18.05 9.76 -14.18
N SER A 98 -18.53 10.75 -13.41
CA SER A 98 -17.86 12.03 -13.28
C SER A 98 -16.41 11.90 -12.84
N ASP A 99 -15.56 12.83 -13.31
CA ASP A 99 -14.16 12.93 -12.88
C ASP A 99 -14.05 13.42 -11.42
N ASP A 100 -14.34 12.54 -10.48
CA ASP A 100 -14.31 12.79 -9.05
C ASP A 100 -13.26 11.91 -8.34
N LEU A 101 -13.22 12.02 -7.01
CA LEU A 101 -12.35 11.20 -6.16
C LEU A 101 -13.07 9.95 -5.63
N GLN A 102 -14.32 9.71 -6.01
CA GLN A 102 -15.12 8.63 -5.41
C GLN A 102 -14.43 7.28 -5.62
N ASP A 103 -14.47 6.46 -4.59
CA ASP A 103 -13.84 5.16 -4.54
C ASP A 103 -14.84 4.07 -4.93
N ARG A 104 -14.93 3.87 -6.24
CA ARG A 104 -15.80 2.87 -6.85
C ARG A 104 -14.98 1.58 -6.95
N GLY A 105 -15.47 0.51 -6.32
CA GLY A 105 -14.78 -0.77 -6.26
C GLY A 105 -15.24 -1.77 -7.31
N ASP A 106 -14.64 -2.94 -7.24
CA ASP A 106 -14.86 -4.07 -8.13
C ASP A 106 -16.34 -4.55 -8.11
N PRO A 107 -16.96 -4.80 -9.28
CA PRO A 107 -18.31 -5.36 -9.37
C PRO A 107 -18.45 -6.81 -8.86
N PHE A 108 -17.37 -7.49 -8.46
CA PHE A 108 -17.47 -8.89 -8.06
C PHE A 108 -18.21 -9.08 -6.73
N ASP A 109 -19.15 -10.03 -6.74
CA ASP A 109 -19.89 -10.47 -5.54
C ASP A 109 -18.94 -10.77 -4.37
N GLY A 110 -19.07 -9.98 -3.30
CA GLY A 110 -18.29 -10.16 -2.07
C GLY A 110 -16.97 -9.40 -2.04
N VAL A 111 -16.60 -8.65 -3.08
CA VAL A 111 -15.56 -7.64 -3.02
C VAL A 111 -16.21 -6.33 -2.55
N PRO A 112 -15.73 -5.72 -1.46
CA PRO A 112 -16.29 -4.46 -1.00
C PRO A 112 -15.95 -3.32 -1.94
N GLU A 113 -16.83 -2.32 -1.98
CA GLU A 113 -16.45 -1.03 -2.53
C GLU A 113 -15.59 -0.25 -1.51
N GLY A 114 -14.73 0.63 -2.02
CA GLY A 114 -13.90 1.50 -1.19
C GLY A 114 -12.48 1.02 -0.92
N HIS A 115 -11.89 0.27 -1.83
CA HIS A 115 -10.58 -0.35 -1.64
C HIS A 115 -9.49 0.68 -1.27
N GLY A 116 -9.34 1.76 -2.05
CA GLY A 116 -8.34 2.79 -1.78
C GLY A 116 -8.58 3.55 -0.48
N THR A 117 -9.84 3.80 -0.13
CA THR A 117 -10.31 4.42 1.11
C THR A 117 -9.92 3.56 2.30
N GLN A 118 -10.18 2.25 2.22
CA GLN A 118 -9.84 1.27 3.24
C GLN A 118 -8.32 1.17 3.44
N CYS A 119 -7.53 1.12 2.37
CA CYS A 119 -6.08 1.13 2.45
C CYS A 119 -5.54 2.43 3.06
N ALA A 120 -6.11 3.58 2.71
CA ALA A 120 -5.76 4.87 3.30
C ALA A 120 -6.08 4.95 4.80
N MET A 121 -7.22 4.40 5.22
CA MET A 121 -7.61 4.28 6.63
C MET A 121 -6.61 3.41 7.40
N LEU A 122 -6.29 2.22 6.90
CA LEU A 122 -5.36 1.31 7.58
C LEU A 122 -3.93 1.84 7.68
N ALA A 123 -3.44 2.47 6.62
CA ALA A 123 -2.07 2.99 6.60
C ALA A 123 -1.93 4.19 7.54
N GLY A 124 -2.84 5.16 7.44
CA GLY A 124 -2.67 6.45 8.07
C GLY A 124 -3.88 7.04 8.74
N GLY A 125 -5.08 6.46 8.68
CA GLY A 125 -6.30 6.98 9.31
C GLY A 125 -6.10 7.44 10.76
N LEU A 126 -6.77 8.52 11.17
CA LEU A 126 -6.62 9.11 12.49
C LEU A 126 -7.04 8.16 13.62
N THR A 127 -7.99 7.25 13.35
CA THR A 127 -8.53 6.32 14.34
C THR A 127 -8.04 4.90 14.09
N SER A 128 -8.19 4.41 12.86
CA SER A 128 -7.84 3.03 12.49
C SER A 128 -6.41 2.89 11.95
N GLY A 129 -5.73 3.97 11.61
CA GLY A 129 -4.41 3.91 10.99
C GLY A 129 -3.29 3.52 11.93
N VAL A 130 -2.25 2.91 11.35
CA VAL A 130 -0.98 2.66 12.02
C VAL A 130 -0.19 3.97 12.20
N ALA A 131 -0.08 4.80 11.15
CA ALA A 131 0.64 6.08 11.17
C ALA A 131 -0.31 7.27 11.23
N ARG A 132 -0.97 7.43 12.38
CA ARG A 132 -2.05 8.41 12.62
C ARG A 132 -1.67 9.88 12.39
N ARG A 133 -0.38 10.20 12.31
CA ARG A 133 0.15 11.57 12.15
C ARG A 133 0.91 11.78 10.84
N ALA A 134 0.92 10.79 9.95
CA ALA A 134 1.49 10.95 8.61
C ALA A 134 0.67 11.92 7.75
N GLY A 135 1.32 12.58 6.79
CA GLY A 135 0.61 13.18 5.67
C GLY A 135 0.09 12.08 4.73
N LEU A 136 -1.06 12.31 4.09
CA LEU A 136 -1.58 11.40 3.06
C LEU A 136 -1.53 12.08 1.70
N TYR A 137 -0.98 11.38 0.71
CA TYR A 137 -1.12 11.78 -0.68
C TYR A 137 -1.87 10.71 -1.46
N LEU A 138 -3.12 11.01 -1.78
CA LEU A 138 -4.06 10.06 -2.34
C LEU A 138 -4.19 10.27 -3.87
N ILE A 139 -3.77 9.27 -4.65
CA ILE A 139 -3.71 9.31 -6.11
C ILE A 139 -4.72 8.34 -6.71
N LYS A 140 -5.78 8.88 -7.34
CA LYS A 140 -6.76 8.09 -8.09
C LYS A 140 -6.16 7.72 -9.45
N ALA A 141 -5.82 6.45 -9.61
CA ALA A 141 -5.24 5.87 -10.82
C ALA A 141 -6.18 4.89 -11.53
N GLY A 142 -7.21 4.39 -10.83
CA GLY A 142 -8.28 3.56 -11.40
C GLY A 142 -9.52 4.33 -11.82
N GLY A 143 -10.27 3.72 -12.73
CA GLY A 143 -11.64 4.08 -13.09
C GLY A 143 -12.59 2.89 -12.90
N ALA A 144 -13.88 3.20 -12.88
CA ALA A 144 -14.95 2.19 -12.88
C ALA A 144 -15.92 2.50 -14.02
N VAL A 145 -16.36 1.49 -14.76
CA VAL A 145 -17.43 1.61 -15.76
C VAL A 145 -18.76 1.35 -15.07
N LEU A 146 -19.71 2.24 -15.27
CA LEU A 146 -21.07 2.13 -14.76
C LEU A 146 -22.04 1.69 -15.86
N ASP A 147 -23.10 0.98 -15.49
CA ASP A 147 -24.24 0.73 -16.36
C ASP A 147 -25.34 1.81 -16.26
N GLU A 148 -26.52 1.56 -16.84
CA GLU A 148 -27.62 2.53 -16.84
C GLU A 148 -28.29 2.74 -15.47
N ASP A 149 -28.07 1.82 -14.54
CA ASP A 149 -28.59 1.85 -13.17
C ASP A 149 -27.55 2.44 -12.19
N GLU A 150 -26.41 2.92 -12.70
CA GLU A 150 -25.25 3.44 -11.95
C GLU A 150 -24.51 2.36 -11.14
N ASP A 151 -24.73 1.07 -11.45
CA ASP A 151 -23.99 -0.02 -10.85
C ASP A 151 -22.62 -0.17 -11.51
N VAL A 152 -21.58 -0.44 -10.73
CA VAL A 152 -20.26 -0.74 -11.28
C VAL A 152 -20.33 -2.09 -11.99
N VAL A 153 -19.77 -2.17 -13.21
CA VAL A 153 -19.71 -3.40 -14.01
C VAL A 153 -18.31 -3.80 -14.45
N GLU A 154 -17.34 -2.89 -14.33
CA GLU A 154 -15.93 -3.13 -14.62
C GLU A 154 -15.08 -2.13 -13.82
N GLU A 155 -14.00 -2.61 -13.20
CA GLU A 155 -12.92 -1.78 -12.69
C GLU A 155 -11.73 -1.83 -13.67
N ASP A 156 -11.12 -0.69 -13.95
CA ASP A 156 -9.94 -0.61 -14.81
C ASP A 156 -8.89 0.29 -14.15
N VAL A 157 -7.75 -0.30 -13.75
CA VAL A 157 -6.52 0.45 -13.53
C VAL A 157 -5.64 0.24 -14.75
N CYS A 158 -5.64 1.25 -15.63
CA CYS A 158 -4.80 1.20 -16.81
C CYS A 158 -3.31 1.14 -16.42
N ALA A 159 -2.54 0.29 -17.10
CA ALA A 159 -1.11 0.16 -16.88
C ALA A 159 -0.35 1.49 -17.02
N ASP A 160 -0.81 2.37 -17.92
CA ASP A 160 -0.22 3.71 -18.11
C ASP A 160 -0.56 4.68 -16.96
N SER A 161 -1.63 4.43 -16.19
CA SER A 161 -1.93 5.19 -14.97
C SER A 161 -0.83 5.04 -13.94
N LEU A 162 -0.33 3.81 -13.73
CA LEU A 162 0.75 3.58 -12.77
C LEU A 162 2.00 4.36 -13.16
N VAL A 163 2.44 4.27 -14.42
CA VAL A 163 3.61 5.00 -14.90
C VAL A 163 3.44 6.51 -14.73
N THR A 164 2.25 7.03 -15.06
CA THR A 164 1.92 8.45 -14.92
C THR A 164 1.91 8.89 -13.45
N ALA A 165 1.36 8.07 -12.56
CA ALA A 165 1.37 8.31 -11.12
C ALA A 165 2.79 8.30 -10.53
N LEU A 166 3.63 7.32 -10.90
CA LEU A 166 5.01 7.25 -10.43
C LEU A 166 5.83 8.48 -10.87
N HIS A 167 5.69 8.92 -12.12
CA HIS A 167 6.34 10.15 -12.58
C HIS A 167 5.83 11.39 -11.85
N HIS A 168 4.53 11.46 -11.58
CA HIS A 168 3.95 12.59 -10.84
C HIS A 168 4.47 12.67 -9.39
N VAL A 169 4.61 11.52 -8.71
CA VAL A 169 5.24 11.45 -7.38
C VAL A 169 6.69 11.89 -7.44
N LEU A 170 7.42 11.48 -8.47
CA LEU A 170 8.80 11.88 -8.68
C LEU A 170 8.95 13.38 -8.91
N ASP A 171 8.07 13.98 -9.69
CA ASP A 171 8.06 15.44 -9.91
C ASP A 171 7.76 16.19 -8.61
N LYS A 172 6.86 15.67 -7.77
CA LYS A 172 6.60 16.22 -6.43
C LYS A 172 7.82 16.13 -5.49
N LEU A 173 8.62 15.08 -5.59
CA LEU A 173 9.89 14.96 -4.87
C LEU A 173 10.95 15.94 -5.40
N ARG A 174 11.04 16.10 -6.72
CA ARG A 174 11.98 17.05 -7.38
C ARG A 174 11.66 18.50 -7.01
N ASP A 175 10.38 18.84 -6.95
CA ASP A 175 9.87 20.16 -6.56
C ASP A 175 9.94 20.41 -5.04
N GLY A 176 10.36 19.43 -4.24
CA GLY A 176 10.43 19.53 -2.78
C GLY A 176 9.07 19.56 -2.07
N LYS A 177 7.98 19.23 -2.76
CA LYS A 177 6.62 19.12 -2.19
C LYS A 177 6.46 17.84 -1.38
N LEU A 178 7.18 16.77 -1.75
CA LEU A 178 7.34 15.56 -0.94
C LEU A 178 8.75 15.49 -0.34
N PRO A 179 8.89 15.12 0.94
CA PRO A 179 10.19 15.06 1.60
C PRO A 179 10.97 13.79 1.25
N ARG A 180 12.26 13.96 0.94
CA ARG A 180 13.21 12.86 0.71
C ARG A 180 13.48 12.06 1.98
N GLY A 181 13.53 10.73 1.87
CA GLY A 181 13.71 9.77 2.96
C GLY A 181 12.50 9.65 3.89
N LYS A 182 11.40 10.36 3.58
CA LYS A 182 10.21 10.43 4.42
C LYS A 182 8.93 10.17 3.65
N THR A 183 9.05 9.62 2.45
CA THR A 183 7.93 9.29 1.57
C THR A 183 7.84 7.78 1.43
N ILE A 184 6.67 7.23 1.72
CA ILE A 184 6.33 5.80 1.58
C ILE A 184 5.27 5.72 0.50
N LEU A 185 5.44 4.82 -0.46
CA LEU A 185 4.51 4.61 -1.57
C LEU A 185 3.86 3.24 -1.45
N ILE A 186 2.53 3.21 -1.51
CA ILE A 186 1.73 2.00 -1.65
C ILE A 186 1.35 1.85 -3.13
N ILE A 187 1.76 0.73 -3.74
CA ILE A 187 1.24 0.31 -5.03
C ILE A 187 0.42 -0.95 -4.76
N ASP A 188 -0.89 -0.78 -4.80
CA ASP A 188 -1.82 -1.85 -4.44
C ASP A 188 -2.24 -2.71 -5.64
N THR A 189 -2.11 -2.13 -6.83
CA THR A 189 -2.49 -2.76 -8.08
C THR A 189 -1.42 -3.75 -8.53
N LEU A 190 -1.81 -5.02 -8.61
CA LEU A 190 -0.98 -6.11 -9.12
C LEU A 190 -1.52 -6.58 -10.45
N TRP A 191 -0.63 -6.72 -11.43
CA TRP A 191 -1.00 -7.31 -12.71
C TRP A 191 -0.27 -8.62 -12.94
N ASN A 192 -1.03 -9.66 -13.28
CA ASN A 192 -0.45 -10.90 -13.77
C ASN A 192 0.32 -10.63 -15.09
N ILE A 193 1.59 -11.01 -15.13
CA ILE A 193 2.48 -10.73 -16.26
C ILE A 193 1.99 -11.39 -17.55
N LYS A 194 1.40 -12.60 -17.47
CA LYS A 194 0.85 -13.27 -18.67
C LYS A 194 -0.33 -12.49 -19.23
N ASP A 195 -1.21 -11.99 -18.37
CA ASP A 195 -2.37 -11.20 -18.79
C ASP A 195 -1.94 -9.83 -19.32
N MET A 196 -0.93 -9.18 -18.72
CA MET A 196 -0.33 -7.95 -19.24
C MET A 196 0.20 -8.12 -20.65
N ARG A 197 1.00 -9.16 -20.89
CA ARG A 197 1.54 -9.48 -22.22
C ARG A 197 0.44 -9.71 -23.25
N LYS A 198 -0.64 -10.38 -22.85
CA LYS A 198 -1.73 -10.77 -23.75
C LYS A 198 -2.70 -9.62 -24.04
N ASN A 199 -3.10 -8.88 -23.02
CA ASN A 199 -4.27 -8.00 -23.06
C ASN A 199 -3.89 -6.52 -23.00
N ALA A 200 -2.92 -6.13 -22.17
CA ALA A 200 -2.62 -4.72 -21.91
C ALA A 200 -1.52 -4.17 -22.84
N CYS A 201 -0.42 -4.90 -23.00
CA CYS A 201 0.79 -4.37 -23.62
C CYS A 201 1.04 -4.84 -25.06
N ARG A 202 0.01 -5.37 -25.74
CA ARG A 202 0.08 -5.78 -27.16
C ARG A 202 1.24 -6.72 -27.51
N GLY A 203 1.61 -7.61 -26.58
CA GLY A 203 2.69 -8.59 -26.73
C GLY A 203 3.94 -8.30 -25.88
N GLU A 204 5.01 -9.05 -26.14
CA GLU A 204 6.25 -9.00 -25.33
C GLU A 204 6.96 -7.64 -25.43
N GLU A 205 7.03 -7.05 -26.63
CA GLU A 205 7.75 -5.79 -26.84
C GLU A 205 7.12 -4.64 -26.06
N GLY A 206 5.80 -4.48 -26.13
CA GLY A 206 5.12 -3.45 -25.36
C GLY A 206 5.13 -3.75 -23.85
N TYR A 207 5.11 -5.03 -23.45
CA TYR A 207 5.26 -5.39 -22.04
C TYR A 207 6.64 -4.96 -21.54
N MET A 208 7.70 -5.25 -22.28
CA MET A 208 9.07 -4.86 -21.91
C MET A 208 9.25 -3.34 -21.91
N GLU A 209 8.63 -2.62 -22.83
CA GLU A 209 8.63 -1.15 -22.81
C GLU A 209 7.97 -0.61 -21.53
N TRP A 210 6.78 -1.10 -21.19
CA TRP A 210 6.06 -0.69 -19.98
C TRP A 210 6.82 -1.10 -18.70
N HIS A 211 7.32 -2.34 -18.64
CA HIS A 211 8.17 -2.85 -17.57
C HIS A 211 9.34 -1.92 -17.31
N ASN A 212 10.08 -1.53 -18.36
CA ASN A 212 11.24 -0.66 -18.24
C ASN A 212 10.86 0.75 -17.75
N LYS A 213 9.67 1.25 -18.09
CA LYS A 213 9.17 2.54 -17.57
C LYS A 213 8.88 2.45 -16.07
N VAL A 214 8.19 1.41 -15.63
CA VAL A 214 7.90 1.17 -14.19
C VAL A 214 9.20 0.99 -13.42
N GLU A 215 10.10 0.14 -13.93
CA GLU A 215 11.41 -0.11 -13.35
C GLU A 215 12.21 1.18 -13.16
N LYS A 216 12.36 1.95 -14.24
CA LYS A 216 13.09 3.22 -14.20
C LYS A 216 12.46 4.22 -13.24
N ALA A 217 11.13 4.31 -13.20
CA ALA A 217 10.44 5.23 -12.30
C ALA A 217 10.67 4.84 -10.83
N LEU A 218 10.61 3.56 -10.48
CA LEU A 218 10.92 3.07 -9.13
C LEU A 218 12.38 3.34 -8.75
N ASP A 219 13.33 3.14 -9.68
CA ASP A 219 14.73 3.44 -9.44
C ASP A 219 14.94 4.94 -9.21
N GLU A 220 14.29 5.81 -9.99
CA GLU A 220 14.38 7.25 -9.79
C GLU A 220 13.73 7.69 -8.46
N LEU A 221 12.62 7.08 -8.05
CA LEU A 221 11.99 7.35 -6.75
C LEU A 221 12.93 6.98 -5.58
N ASP A 222 13.61 5.84 -5.65
CA ASP A 222 14.61 5.46 -4.64
C ASP A 222 15.84 6.38 -4.68
N VAL A 223 16.43 6.60 -5.85
CA VAL A 223 17.64 7.45 -6.01
C VAL A 223 17.39 8.88 -5.53
N TYR A 224 16.31 9.52 -5.97
CA TYR A 224 16.07 10.93 -5.65
C TYR A 224 15.37 11.11 -4.31
N GLY A 225 14.47 10.21 -3.97
CA GLY A 225 13.54 10.38 -2.87
C GLY A 225 13.81 9.47 -1.68
N GLY A 226 14.66 8.44 -1.80
CA GLY A 226 14.77 7.38 -0.79
C GLY A 226 13.40 6.78 -0.48
N VAL A 227 12.54 6.66 -1.49
CA VAL A 227 11.15 6.23 -1.34
C VAL A 227 11.11 4.74 -1.06
N LEU A 228 10.44 4.36 0.03
CA LEU A 228 10.09 2.98 0.29
C LEU A 228 8.81 2.63 -0.46
N VAL A 229 8.75 1.46 -1.09
CA VAL A 229 7.58 1.03 -1.85
C VAL A 229 7.03 -0.27 -1.29
N THR A 230 5.81 -0.25 -0.75
CA THR A 230 5.12 -1.46 -0.27
C THR A 230 4.14 -1.95 -1.32
N VAL A 231 4.14 -3.25 -1.56
CA VAL A 231 3.29 -3.89 -2.56
C VAL A 231 2.66 -5.17 -2.01
N ALA A 232 1.42 -5.42 -2.41
CA ALA A 232 0.71 -6.63 -2.05
C ALA A 232 1.39 -7.87 -2.67
N ALA A 233 1.36 -9.01 -1.97
CA ALA A 233 1.91 -10.26 -2.52
C ALA A 233 1.04 -10.88 -3.64
N GLY A 234 -0.26 -10.62 -3.63
CA GLY A 234 -1.24 -11.28 -4.48
C GLY A 234 -2.21 -12.16 -3.66
N ASN A 235 -3.39 -12.39 -4.23
CA ASN A 235 -4.49 -13.11 -3.57
C ASN A 235 -4.81 -14.46 -4.23
N ASP A 236 -3.96 -14.95 -5.15
CA ASP A 236 -4.16 -16.22 -5.86
C ASP A 236 -3.75 -17.45 -5.03
N GLY A 237 -3.38 -17.23 -3.77
CA GLY A 237 -3.28 -18.24 -2.74
C GLY A 237 -2.33 -19.39 -3.05
N ARG A 238 -2.64 -20.52 -2.41
CA ARG A 238 -1.84 -21.75 -2.47
C ARG A 238 -2.59 -22.91 -3.13
N GLU A 239 -3.66 -22.61 -3.86
CA GLU A 239 -4.36 -23.61 -4.67
C GLU A 239 -3.47 -24.09 -5.81
N LYS A 240 -3.75 -25.23 -6.45
CA LYS A 240 -2.80 -25.85 -7.40
C LYS A 240 -3.14 -25.49 -8.86
N PRO A 241 -2.21 -24.87 -9.63
CA PRO A 241 -0.91 -24.34 -9.21
C PRO A 241 -1.03 -22.99 -8.47
N PRO A 242 -0.15 -22.71 -7.49
CA PRO A 242 -0.22 -21.46 -6.72
C PRO A 242 0.18 -20.27 -7.59
N GLY A 243 -0.49 -19.13 -7.42
CA GLY A 243 -0.05 -17.87 -8.01
C GLY A 243 1.10 -17.28 -7.20
N HIS A 244 2.33 -17.39 -7.71
CA HIS A 244 3.53 -16.90 -7.03
C HIS A 244 3.77 -15.42 -7.27
N THR A 245 4.42 -14.75 -6.31
CA THR A 245 4.72 -13.31 -6.38
C THR A 245 5.53 -12.90 -7.62
N ASP A 246 6.33 -13.80 -8.20
CA ASP A 246 7.10 -13.54 -9.43
C ASP A 246 6.25 -13.58 -10.72
N GLU A 247 4.97 -13.93 -10.62
CA GLU A 247 4.01 -13.84 -11.71
C GLU A 247 3.36 -12.45 -11.84
N TYR A 248 3.63 -11.53 -10.90
CA TYR A 248 3.00 -10.20 -10.86
C TYR A 248 3.99 -9.05 -11.02
N MET A 249 3.51 -7.98 -11.63
CA MET A 249 4.12 -6.65 -11.59
C MET A 249 3.42 -5.77 -10.54
N PRO A 250 4.17 -4.95 -9.78
CA PRO A 250 5.61 -4.74 -9.87
C PRO A 250 6.47 -5.74 -9.07
N ASN A 251 5.87 -6.77 -8.45
CA ASN A 251 6.57 -7.71 -7.53
C ASN A 251 7.85 -8.31 -8.11
N ILE A 252 7.85 -8.73 -9.38
CA ILE A 252 9.03 -9.29 -10.06
C ILE A 252 10.26 -8.35 -10.03
N LEU A 253 10.06 -7.04 -9.92
CA LEU A 253 11.13 -6.05 -9.83
C LEU A 253 11.85 -6.06 -8.47
N SER A 254 11.37 -6.83 -7.48
CA SER A 254 12.05 -7.00 -6.19
C SER A 254 13.27 -7.91 -6.27
N ALA A 255 13.37 -8.77 -7.31
CA ALA A 255 14.52 -9.65 -7.58
C ALA A 255 15.80 -8.87 -7.94
N ARG A 256 15.69 -7.57 -8.21
CA ARG A 256 16.81 -6.70 -8.57
C ARG A 256 17.60 -6.30 -7.34
N HIS A 257 18.93 -6.22 -7.50
CA HIS A 257 19.82 -5.76 -6.44
C HIS A 257 19.47 -4.32 -6.04
N GLY A 258 19.26 -4.07 -4.75
CA GLY A 258 18.93 -2.74 -4.22
C GLY A 258 17.49 -2.29 -4.48
N SER A 259 16.57 -3.20 -4.82
CA SER A 259 15.16 -2.86 -5.02
C SER A 259 14.49 -2.41 -3.70
N PRO A 260 13.83 -1.23 -3.67
CA PRO A 260 13.17 -0.68 -2.48
C PRO A 260 11.81 -1.34 -2.20
N LEU A 261 11.42 -2.35 -2.98
CA LEU A 261 10.13 -3.03 -2.87
C LEU A 261 10.09 -3.95 -1.65
N ILE A 262 9.08 -3.72 -0.81
CA ILE A 262 8.64 -4.60 0.27
C ILE A 262 7.40 -5.33 -0.21
N ILE A 263 7.51 -6.65 -0.38
CA ILE A 263 6.38 -7.51 -0.74
C ILE A 263 5.73 -7.99 0.55
N THR A 264 4.44 -7.69 0.72
CA THR A 264 3.72 -8.00 1.95
C THR A 264 2.71 -9.13 1.75
N GLY A 265 2.92 -10.22 2.49
CA GLY A 265 1.95 -11.31 2.61
C GLY A 265 0.91 -11.07 3.71
N ALA A 266 -0.18 -11.82 3.69
CA ALA A 266 -1.29 -11.66 4.63
C ALA A 266 -1.33 -12.79 5.68
N VAL A 267 -1.57 -12.39 6.94
CA VAL A 267 -1.96 -13.27 8.06
C VAL A 267 -3.35 -12.88 8.57
N ASN A 268 -3.97 -13.74 9.38
CA ASN A 268 -5.18 -13.40 10.14
C ASN A 268 -4.82 -12.74 11.49
N ASN A 269 -5.84 -12.39 12.26
CA ASN A 269 -5.69 -11.77 13.59
C ASN A 269 -4.97 -12.65 14.64
N TYR A 270 -4.66 -13.91 14.32
CA TYR A 270 -3.88 -14.85 15.13
C TYR A 270 -2.44 -15.01 14.65
N GLY A 271 -1.99 -14.21 13.67
CA GLY A 271 -0.67 -14.36 13.06
C GLY A 271 -0.51 -15.62 12.19
N GLN A 272 -1.62 -16.28 11.85
CA GLN A 272 -1.59 -17.46 10.99
C GLN A 272 -1.68 -17.01 9.53
N LEU A 273 -0.85 -17.61 8.67
CA LEU A 273 -0.84 -17.33 7.25
C LEU A 273 -2.24 -17.48 6.62
N ALA A 274 -2.69 -16.44 5.92
CA ALA A 274 -3.94 -16.45 5.19
C ALA A 274 -3.84 -17.34 3.94
N ARG A 275 -4.86 -18.15 3.68
CA ARG A 275 -4.84 -19.13 2.57
C ARG A 275 -4.76 -18.50 1.18
N PHE A 276 -5.36 -17.32 1.01
CA PHE A 276 -5.34 -16.56 -0.24
C PHE A 276 -4.00 -15.83 -0.45
N SER A 277 -3.14 -15.69 0.56
CA SER A 277 -1.88 -14.98 0.38
C SER A 277 -0.98 -15.76 -0.59
N SER A 278 -0.68 -15.14 -1.73
CA SER A 278 0.26 -15.67 -2.72
C SER A 278 1.61 -15.97 -2.05
N PRO A 279 2.19 -17.15 -2.27
CA PRO A 279 3.51 -17.48 -1.74
C PRO A 279 4.62 -16.76 -2.52
N GLY A 280 5.69 -16.41 -1.81
CA GLY A 280 6.95 -15.99 -2.43
C GLY A 280 7.57 -17.07 -3.32
N SER A 281 8.47 -16.66 -4.21
CA SER A 281 9.38 -17.57 -4.92
C SER A 281 10.82 -17.41 -4.42
N LEU A 282 11.75 -18.23 -4.91
CA LEU A 282 13.16 -18.14 -4.52
C LEU A 282 13.78 -16.78 -4.90
N ASN A 283 13.36 -16.20 -6.03
CA ASN A 283 13.90 -14.94 -6.54
C ASN A 283 13.10 -13.72 -6.08
N VAL A 284 11.84 -13.93 -5.68
CA VAL A 284 10.90 -12.88 -5.28
C VAL A 284 10.25 -13.32 -3.95
N PRO A 285 11.00 -13.35 -2.84
CA PRO A 285 10.45 -13.77 -1.55
C PRO A 285 9.42 -12.76 -1.03
N ILE A 286 8.57 -13.21 -0.11
CA ILE A 286 7.80 -12.29 0.73
C ILE A 286 8.77 -11.61 1.70
N THR A 287 8.73 -10.28 1.76
CA THR A 287 9.58 -9.50 2.66
C THR A 287 9.10 -9.63 4.10
N CYS A 288 7.82 -9.39 4.32
CA CYS A 288 7.20 -9.51 5.63
C CYS A 288 5.71 -9.85 5.53
N TYR A 289 5.10 -10.14 6.67
CA TYR A 289 3.67 -10.41 6.78
C TYR A 289 3.01 -9.40 7.71
N ALA A 290 1.79 -9.01 7.38
CA ALA A 290 0.91 -8.25 8.26
C ALA A 290 -0.51 -8.81 8.20
N VAL A 291 -1.39 -8.34 9.08
CA VAL A 291 -2.80 -8.78 9.03
C VAL A 291 -3.42 -8.33 7.72
N GLY A 292 -4.03 -9.26 7.01
CA GLY A 292 -4.77 -9.00 5.79
C GLY A 292 -6.07 -9.79 5.73
N LYS A 293 -6.47 -10.44 6.82
CA LYS A 293 -7.68 -11.27 6.90
C LYS A 293 -8.44 -10.95 8.18
N ASP A 294 -9.76 -10.98 8.08
CA ASP A 294 -10.70 -10.67 9.16
C ASP A 294 -10.57 -9.20 9.64
N LEU A 295 -10.44 -8.27 8.68
CA LEU A 295 -10.36 -6.83 8.94
C LEU A 295 -11.75 -6.19 8.89
N LEU A 296 -12.23 -5.60 9.98
CA LEU A 296 -13.54 -4.96 10.01
C LEU A 296 -13.48 -3.53 9.43
N LEU A 297 -13.81 -3.38 8.14
CA LEU A 297 -13.67 -2.14 7.38
C LEU A 297 -15.01 -1.68 6.79
N PRO A 298 -15.19 -0.36 6.53
CA PRO A 298 -16.40 0.13 5.86
C PRO A 298 -16.48 -0.41 4.44
N ASP A 299 -17.63 -0.94 4.04
CA ASP A 299 -17.92 -1.32 2.65
C ASP A 299 -18.77 -0.21 2.05
N LEU A 300 -18.28 0.50 1.03
CA LEU A 300 -18.95 1.72 0.55
C LEU A 300 -20.26 1.47 -0.17
N SER A 301 -20.48 0.24 -0.65
CA SER A 301 -21.72 -0.22 -1.28
C SER A 301 -22.89 -0.31 -0.29
N ILE A 302 -22.59 -0.32 1.02
CA ILE A 302 -23.59 -0.40 2.09
C ILE A 302 -23.25 0.58 3.24
N GLU A 303 -24.19 0.81 4.15
CA GLU A 303 -23.93 1.64 5.35
C GLU A 303 -23.36 0.83 6.53
N GLN A 304 -22.63 -0.26 6.26
CA GLN A 304 -22.13 -1.17 7.30
C GLN A 304 -20.66 -1.52 7.09
N LYS A 305 -20.02 -1.96 8.18
CA LYS A 305 -18.69 -2.57 8.11
C LYS A 305 -18.81 -4.05 7.78
N ARG A 306 -17.85 -4.58 7.04
CA ARG A 306 -17.72 -6.00 6.73
C ARG A 306 -16.31 -6.48 7.03
N LEU A 307 -16.18 -7.79 7.26
CA LEU A 307 -14.87 -8.43 7.34
C LEU A 307 -14.27 -8.52 5.95
N GLN A 308 -13.10 -7.91 5.79
CA GLN A 308 -12.35 -7.87 4.55
C GLN A 308 -11.10 -8.72 4.62
N GLU A 309 -10.67 -9.13 3.43
CA GLU A 309 -9.40 -9.80 3.25
C GLU A 309 -8.70 -9.42 1.94
N GLY A 310 -7.37 -9.36 1.99
CA GLY A 310 -6.53 -8.97 0.87
C GLY A 310 -5.11 -8.65 1.33
N THR A 311 -4.12 -9.01 0.50
CA THR A 311 -2.71 -8.66 0.74
C THR A 311 -2.45 -7.15 0.61
N SER A 312 -3.31 -6.46 -0.13
CA SER A 312 -3.49 -5.00 -0.22
C SER A 312 -3.54 -4.31 1.15
N PHE A 313 -4.43 -4.78 2.02
CA PHE A 313 -4.57 -4.27 3.38
C PHE A 313 -3.31 -4.52 4.23
N SER A 314 -2.64 -5.65 4.02
CA SER A 314 -1.38 -5.94 4.70
C SER A 314 -0.28 -4.97 4.26
N ALA A 315 -0.16 -4.70 2.95
CA ALA A 315 0.78 -3.72 2.42
C ALA A 315 0.53 -2.32 3.01
N ALA A 316 -0.74 -1.92 3.13
CA ALA A 316 -1.12 -0.65 3.77
C ALA A 316 -0.70 -0.56 5.24
N ILE A 317 -0.91 -1.63 6.02
CA ILE A 317 -0.47 -1.70 7.42
C ILE A 317 1.06 -1.59 7.53
N VAL A 318 1.80 -2.28 6.65
CA VAL A 318 3.28 -2.21 6.61
C VAL A 318 3.77 -0.82 6.23
N ALA A 319 3.10 -0.14 5.28
CA ALA A 319 3.42 1.22 4.90
C ALA A 319 3.26 2.19 6.08
N GLY A 320 2.18 2.04 6.85
CA GLY A 320 1.98 2.77 8.09
C GLY A 320 3.08 2.47 9.11
N GLN A 321 3.45 1.21 9.29
CA GLN A 321 4.54 0.84 10.21
C GLN A 321 5.90 1.45 9.78
N ALA A 322 6.18 1.48 8.49
CA ALA A 322 7.38 2.13 7.95
C ALA A 322 7.39 3.64 8.22
N ALA A 323 6.24 4.30 8.04
CA ALA A 323 6.09 5.71 8.39
C ALA A 323 6.35 5.97 9.89
N CYS A 324 5.86 5.09 10.77
CA CYS A 324 6.14 5.17 12.21
C CYS A 324 7.65 5.07 12.48
N TYR A 325 8.35 4.08 11.90
CA TYR A 325 9.80 3.92 12.06
C TYR A 325 10.60 5.14 11.57
N ILE A 326 10.27 5.68 10.40
CA ILE A 326 10.95 6.86 9.85
C ILE A 326 10.74 8.10 10.74
N SER A 327 9.55 8.22 11.35
CA SER A 327 9.24 9.35 12.23
C SER A 327 9.84 9.23 13.63
N ASP A 328 10.27 8.04 14.04
CA ASP A 328 10.77 7.79 15.38
C ASP A 328 12.13 8.49 15.60
N PRO A 329 12.26 9.38 16.61
CA PRO A 329 13.52 10.02 16.94
C PRO A 329 14.66 9.04 17.25
N ASN A 330 14.36 7.82 17.70
CA ASN A 330 15.36 6.79 18.01
C ASN A 330 15.97 6.16 16.74
N PHE A 331 15.29 6.28 15.60
CA PHE A 331 15.78 5.79 14.31
C PHE A 331 16.25 6.92 13.37
N GLY A 332 16.12 8.19 13.79
CA GLY A 332 16.40 9.37 12.96
C GLY A 332 17.77 9.37 12.30
N GLU A 333 18.84 9.02 13.02
CA GLU A 333 20.21 8.94 12.46
C GLU A 333 20.39 7.74 11.52
N LYS A 334 19.65 6.64 11.76
CA LYS A 334 19.73 5.40 10.98
C LYS A 334 18.88 5.45 9.70
N LEU A 335 17.97 6.41 9.58
CA LEU A 335 17.01 6.54 8.48
C LEU A 335 17.07 7.91 7.80
N THR A 336 18.23 8.58 7.81
CA THR A 336 18.45 9.83 7.06
C THR A 336 18.54 9.56 5.56
N SER A 337 17.91 10.40 4.74
CA SER A 337 18.15 10.38 3.29
C SER A 337 19.52 10.96 2.98
N ASP A 338 20.32 10.18 2.26
CA ASP A 338 21.53 10.64 1.58
C ASP A 338 21.45 10.09 0.15
N ALA A 339 21.65 10.95 -0.85
CA ALA A 339 21.61 10.54 -2.26
C ALA A 339 22.95 9.94 -2.71
N ASP A 340 24.03 10.22 -1.98
CA ASP A 340 25.39 9.82 -2.31
C ASP A 340 25.78 8.45 -1.73
N VAL A 341 24.91 7.83 -0.92
CA VAL A 341 25.13 6.47 -0.40
C VAL A 341 24.81 5.39 -1.44
N PRO A 342 25.48 4.22 -1.37
CA PRO A 342 25.13 3.05 -2.17
C PRO A 342 23.64 2.70 -2.07
N ALA A 343 23.08 2.11 -3.13
CA ALA A 343 21.65 1.81 -3.21
C ALA A 343 21.15 0.97 -2.03
N ASP A 344 21.94 -0.03 -1.59
CA ASP A 344 21.64 -0.92 -0.48
C ASP A 344 21.74 -0.27 0.91
N GLU A 345 22.23 0.97 0.99
CA GLU A 345 22.28 1.80 2.21
C GLU A 345 21.23 2.91 2.22
N ARG A 346 20.44 3.06 1.15
CA ARG A 346 19.34 4.04 1.11
C ARG A 346 18.26 3.69 2.14
N VAL A 347 17.46 4.69 2.52
CA VAL A 347 16.42 4.55 3.56
C VAL A 347 15.47 3.38 3.25
N GLY A 348 15.00 3.26 1.99
CA GLY A 348 14.13 2.17 1.57
C GLY A 348 14.76 0.79 1.79
N ASN A 349 16.00 0.59 1.35
CA ASN A 349 16.72 -0.68 1.51
C ASN A 349 17.08 -1.00 2.96
N ARG A 350 17.43 0.01 3.78
CA ARG A 350 17.66 -0.19 5.23
C ARG A 350 16.39 -0.66 5.94
N LEU A 351 15.24 -0.04 5.65
CA LEU A 351 13.96 -0.47 6.22
C LEU A 351 13.56 -1.85 5.74
N LYS A 352 13.73 -2.14 4.45
CA LYS A 352 13.49 -3.47 3.89
C LYS A 352 14.28 -4.54 4.64
N LYS A 353 15.59 -4.36 4.84
CA LYS A 353 16.45 -5.25 5.63
C LYS A 353 15.92 -5.46 7.06
N TRP A 354 15.40 -4.41 7.70
CA TRP A 354 14.79 -4.52 9.03
C TRP A 354 13.50 -5.36 9.02
N PHE A 355 12.65 -5.18 8.00
CA PHE A 355 11.45 -5.99 7.83
C PHE A 355 11.76 -7.46 7.47
N ASP A 356 12.81 -7.70 6.68
CA ASP A 356 13.31 -9.03 6.35
C ASP A 356 13.97 -9.74 7.54
N GLY A 357 14.28 -9.00 8.62
CA GLY A 357 15.01 -9.51 9.78
C GLY A 357 16.52 -9.67 9.56
N GLU A 358 17.04 -9.13 8.45
CA GLU A 358 18.46 -9.03 8.13
C GLU A 358 19.06 -7.78 8.81
N THR A 359 19.20 -7.79 10.13
CA THR A 359 20.00 -6.76 10.82
C THR A 359 21.40 -7.31 11.09
N ASP A 360 22.42 -6.63 10.55
CA ASP A 360 23.83 -6.87 10.88
C ASP A 360 24.00 -6.89 12.41
N GLY A 361 24.66 -7.93 12.92
CA GLY A 361 24.73 -8.28 14.35
C GLY A 361 25.51 -7.34 15.26
N GLU A 362 25.36 -6.01 15.14
CA GLU A 362 26.10 -4.99 15.90
C GLU A 362 25.23 -4.03 16.71
N THR A 363 23.94 -4.31 16.94
CA THR A 363 23.21 -3.59 18.00
C THR A 363 23.32 -4.33 19.32
N ASP A 364 24.25 -3.87 20.15
CA ASP A 364 24.31 -4.20 21.57
C ASP A 364 22.92 -4.01 22.23
N GLY A 365 22.33 -5.11 22.68
CA GLY A 365 21.51 -5.15 23.89
C GLY A 365 20.05 -4.67 23.86
N GLU A 366 19.57 -3.90 22.88
CA GLU A 366 18.16 -3.45 22.83
C GLU A 366 17.55 -3.62 21.43
N VAL A 367 17.41 -4.88 21.01
CA VAL A 367 16.54 -5.23 19.87
C VAL A 367 15.10 -5.22 20.38
N LEU A 368 14.29 -4.24 19.95
CA LEU A 368 12.85 -4.40 19.82
C LEU A 368 12.65 -5.59 18.87
N LYS A 369 12.39 -6.74 19.49
CA LYS A 369 12.41 -8.08 18.90
C LYS A 369 11.38 -8.20 17.77
N ARG A 370 11.90 -8.52 16.58
CA ARG A 370 11.34 -9.21 15.40
C ARG A 370 9.81 -9.13 15.14
N PRO A 371 9.40 -8.79 13.92
CA PRO A 371 8.28 -9.48 13.27
C PRO A 371 8.78 -10.81 12.70
N ASN A 372 8.44 -11.93 13.34
CA ASN A 372 8.29 -13.28 12.74
C ASN A 372 7.81 -14.27 13.81
#